data_AF-A0A968WVQ2-F1
#
_entry.id   AF-A0A968WVQ2-F1
#
_cell.length_a   1.000
_cell.length_b   1.000
_cell.length_c   1.000
_cell.angle_alpha   90.00
_cell.angle_beta   90.00
_cell.angle_gamma   90.00
#
_symmetry.space_group_name_H-M   'P 1'
#
loop_
_entity.id
_entity.type
_entity.pdbx_description
1 polymer ?
#
loop_
_entity_poly.entity_id
_entity_poly.type
_entity_poly.pdbx_seq_one_letter_code
_entity_poly.pdbx_strand_id
1 'polypeptide(L)'
;MTARDSLDRSLWPAVALLVAFFVLFEFTAIDIWLQDFFYNHSTKKWWVDSKEPIQRLVFYTGPKTLVWIIAGAGISLCLAPHTFRSRFHISRRELLVVIATLATAPALVALSKATTNVFCPYELTRYDGSYAYKKVCETYGPNERPMN
;
A
#
# COMPACT_ATOMS: atom_id res chain seq x y z
N MET A 1 -21.78 -5.64 -23.31
CA MET A 1 -20.99 -4.61 -22.60
C MET A 1 -19.56 -5.11 -22.55
N THR A 2 -18.62 -4.43 -23.20
CA THR A 2 -17.24 -4.94 -23.32
C THR A 2 -16.43 -4.61 -22.06
N ALA A 3 -15.39 -5.40 -21.76
CA ALA A 3 -14.51 -5.15 -20.60
C ALA A 3 -13.83 -3.76 -20.63
N ARG A 4 -13.70 -3.17 -21.83
CA ARG A 4 -13.20 -1.82 -22.05
C ARG A 4 -14.21 -0.76 -21.56
N ASP A 5 -15.48 -0.92 -21.88
CA ASP A 5 -16.56 0.00 -21.45
C ASP A 5 -16.71 0.02 -19.92
N SER A 6 -16.47 -1.12 -19.25
CA SER A 6 -16.50 -1.18 -17.78
C SER A 6 -15.31 -0.51 -17.11
N LEU A 7 -14.12 -0.58 -17.73
CA LEU A 7 -12.90 0.03 -17.21
C LEU A 7 -12.94 1.56 -17.34
N ASP A 8 -13.34 2.07 -18.52
CA ASP A 8 -13.46 3.52 -18.75
C ASP A 8 -14.50 4.15 -17.81
N ARG A 9 -15.55 3.40 -17.47
CA ARG A 9 -16.58 3.84 -16.51
C ARG A 9 -16.09 3.86 -15.06
N SER A 10 -15.23 2.93 -14.65
CA SER A 10 -14.72 2.87 -13.26
C SER A 10 -13.46 3.70 -13.03
N LEU A 11 -12.72 4.02 -14.10
CA LEU A 11 -11.48 4.80 -14.04
C LEU A 11 -11.72 6.19 -13.46
N TRP A 12 -12.68 6.95 -14.01
CA TRP A 12 -12.92 8.32 -13.56
C TRP A 12 -13.41 8.43 -12.12
N PRO A 13 -14.36 7.60 -11.65
CA PRO A 13 -14.68 7.52 -10.23
C PRO A 13 -13.48 7.16 -9.35
N ALA A 14 -12.63 6.22 -9.78
CA ALA A 14 -11.45 5.83 -9.01
C ALA A 14 -10.43 6.98 -8.91
N VAL A 15 -10.18 7.70 -10.01
CA VAL A 15 -9.31 8.89 -10.01
C VAL A 15 -9.90 10.01 -9.16
N ALA A 16 -11.21 10.29 -9.29
CA ALA A 16 -11.88 11.29 -8.47
C ALA A 16 -11.80 10.95 -6.97
N LEU A 17 -11.98 9.67 -6.62
CA LEU A 17 -11.85 9.19 -5.25
C LEU A 17 -10.42 9.33 -4.73
N LEU A 18 -9.41 8.98 -5.55
CA LEU A 18 -8.00 9.14 -5.20
C LEU A 18 -7.66 10.61 -4.91
N VAL A 19 -8.09 11.53 -5.78
CA VAL A 19 -7.89 12.97 -5.61
C VAL A 19 -8.62 13.46 -4.35
N ALA A 20 -9.86 13.02 -4.13
CA ALA A 20 -10.62 13.38 -2.94
C ALA A 20 -9.92 12.95 -1.63
N PHE A 21 -9.41 11.71 -1.57
CA PHE A 21 -8.65 11.23 -0.41
C PHE A 21 -7.32 11.99 -0.24
N PHE A 22 -6.61 12.25 -1.35
CA PHE A 22 -5.38 13.04 -1.30
C PHE A 22 -5.63 14.42 -0.68
N VAL A 23 -6.64 15.15 -1.18
CA VAL A 23 -7.03 16.47 -0.65
C VAL A 23 -7.46 16.36 0.81
N LEU A 24 -8.26 15.35 1.15
CA LEU A 24 -8.69 15.14 2.53
C LEU A 24 -7.50 14.99 3.48
N PHE A 25 -6.53 14.12 3.17
CA PHE A 25 -5.38 13.87 4.04
C PHE A 25 -4.34 15.00 4.01
N GLU A 26 -4.27 15.77 2.93
CA GLU A 26 -3.39 16.95 2.87
C GLU A 26 -3.90 18.07 3.78
N PHE A 27 -5.21 18.36 3.74
CA PHE A 27 -5.80 19.48 4.49
C PHE A 27 -6.32 19.12 5.88
N THR A 28 -6.34 17.84 6.26
CA THR A 28 -6.81 17.41 7.58
C THR A 28 -5.76 16.56 8.28
N ALA A 29 -5.76 16.54 9.61
CA ALA A 29 -4.89 15.66 10.41
C ALA A 29 -5.59 14.34 10.79
N ILE A 30 -6.53 13.86 9.96
CA ILE A 30 -7.30 12.64 10.26
C ILE A 30 -6.40 11.42 10.40
N ASP A 31 -5.34 11.36 9.60
CA ASP A 31 -4.31 10.32 9.66
C ASP A 31 -3.61 10.28 11.02
N ILE A 32 -3.24 11.45 11.57
CA ILE A 32 -2.62 11.57 12.89
C ILE A 32 -3.61 11.31 14.01
N TRP A 33 -4.83 11.85 13.92
CA TRP A 33 -5.88 11.59 14.91
C TRP A 33 -6.19 10.09 15.03
N LEU A 34 -6.27 9.39 13.89
CA LEU A 34 -6.47 7.95 13.89
C LEU A 34 -5.26 7.22 14.48
N GLN A 35 -4.03 7.61 14.14
CA GLN A 35 -2.83 6.98 14.69
C GLN A 35 -2.69 7.18 16.21
N ASP A 36 -3.01 8.38 16.72
CA ASP A 36 -3.02 8.67 18.15
C ASP A 36 -4.02 7.79 18.91
N PHE A 37 -5.15 7.45 18.30
CA PHE A 37 -6.11 6.52 18.90
C PHE A 37 -5.52 5.11 19.09
N PHE A 38 -4.65 4.66 18.18
CA PHE A 38 -4.00 3.36 18.25
C PHE A 38 -2.67 3.36 19.02
N TYR A 39 -2.14 4.52 19.40
CA TYR A 39 -0.87 4.65 20.09
C TYR A 39 -1.06 5.10 21.54
N ASN A 40 -0.51 4.35 22.48
CA ASN A 40 -0.51 4.74 23.88
C ASN A 40 0.75 5.57 24.19
N HIS A 41 0.58 6.89 24.29
CA HIS A 41 1.68 7.82 24.61
C HIS A 41 2.30 7.58 26.00
N SER A 42 1.56 7.04 26.96
CA SER A 42 2.08 6.77 28.31
C SER A 42 2.99 5.55 28.36
N THR A 43 2.63 4.48 27.65
CA THR A 43 3.42 3.23 27.62
C THR A 43 4.39 3.16 26.44
N LYS A 44 4.31 4.14 25.52
CA LYS A 44 5.05 4.20 24.25
C LYS A 44 4.87 2.95 23.39
N LYS A 45 3.66 2.39 23.39
CA LYS A 45 3.34 1.15 22.67
C LYS A 45 2.14 1.35 21.75
N TRP A 46 2.25 0.75 20.57
CA TRP A 46 1.13 0.57 19.66
C TRP A 46 0.18 -0.50 20.19
N TRP A 47 -1.11 -0.34 19.92
CA TRP A 47 -2.10 -1.36 20.24
C TRP A 47 -1.89 -2.66 19.44
N VAL A 48 -1.37 -2.51 18.22
CA VAL A 48 -0.89 -3.61 17.38
C VAL A 48 0.64 -3.65 17.45
N ASP A 49 1.18 -4.63 18.16
CA ASP A 49 2.61 -4.84 18.31
C ASP A 49 3.14 -5.71 17.15
N SER A 50 4.06 -5.12 16.38
CA SER A 50 4.80 -5.79 15.32
C SER A 50 5.62 -7.00 15.78
N LYS A 51 5.96 -7.09 17.07
CA LYS A 51 6.73 -8.18 17.67
C LYS A 51 5.85 -9.36 18.08
N GLU A 52 4.55 -9.13 18.27
CA GLU A 52 3.61 -10.18 18.65
C GLU A 52 3.35 -11.09 17.43
N PRO A 53 3.67 -12.40 17.50
CA PRO A 53 3.59 -13.29 16.34
C PRO A 53 2.19 -13.36 15.71
N ILE A 54 1.13 -13.35 16.51
CA ILE A 54 -0.24 -13.49 15.99
C ILE A 54 -0.65 -12.20 15.26
N GLN A 55 -0.41 -11.05 15.89
CA GLN A 55 -0.75 -9.76 15.31
C GLN A 55 0.07 -9.49 14.05
N ARG A 56 1.37 -9.79 14.09
CA ARG A 56 2.24 -9.71 12.91
C ARG A 56 1.77 -10.64 11.80
N LEU A 57 1.32 -11.85 12.11
CA LEU A 57 0.78 -12.77 11.12
C LEU A 57 -0.47 -12.20 10.45
N VAL A 58 -1.41 -11.67 11.21
CA VAL A 58 -2.68 -11.14 10.67
C VAL A 58 -2.47 -9.84 9.88
N PHE A 59 -1.70 -8.89 10.42
CA PHE A 59 -1.59 -7.54 9.87
C PHE A 59 -0.43 -7.35 8.88
N TYR A 60 0.54 -8.26 8.83
CA TYR A 60 1.72 -8.09 7.98
C TYR A 60 2.08 -9.35 7.19
N THR A 61 2.51 -10.42 7.87
CA THR A 61 3.10 -11.60 7.22
C THR A 61 2.07 -12.37 6.41
N GLY A 62 0.84 -12.51 6.89
CA GLY A 62 -0.24 -13.25 6.23
C GLY A 62 -0.65 -12.63 4.90
N PRO A 63 -1.11 -11.37 4.87
CA PRO A 63 -1.46 -10.68 3.62
C PRO A 63 -0.29 -10.63 2.64
N LYS A 64 0.93 -10.37 3.12
CA LYS A 64 2.14 -10.37 2.29
C LYS A 64 2.39 -11.75 1.67
N THR A 65 2.31 -12.81 2.47
CA THR A 65 2.48 -14.20 1.99
C THR A 65 1.40 -14.57 0.98
N LEU A 66 0.15 -14.15 1.19
CA LEU A 66 -0.95 -14.41 0.26
C LEU A 66 -0.68 -13.76 -1.10
N VAL A 67 -0.18 -12.52 -1.13
CA VAL A 67 0.24 -11.85 -2.38
C VAL A 67 1.32 -12.66 -3.10
N TRP A 68 2.35 -13.14 -2.39
CA TRP A 68 3.39 -13.99 -2.97
C TRP A 68 2.84 -15.30 -3.54
N ILE A 69 1.94 -15.96 -2.82
CA ILE A 69 1.31 -17.22 -3.26
C ILE A 69 0.48 -16.97 -4.52
N ILE A 70 -0.36 -15.93 -4.54
CA ILE A 70 -1.20 -15.60 -5.70
C ILE A 70 -0.34 -15.23 -6.91
N ALA A 71 0.70 -14.41 -6.71
CA ALA A 71 1.63 -14.04 -7.78
C ALA A 71 2.35 -15.28 -8.33
N GLY A 72 2.89 -16.14 -7.46
CA GLY A 72 3.57 -17.37 -7.85
C GLY A 72 2.67 -18.36 -8.57
N ALA A 73 1.43 -18.54 -8.08
CA ALA A 73 0.42 -19.37 -8.73
C ALA A 73 0.02 -18.80 -10.10
N GLY A 74 -0.15 -17.48 -10.19
CA GLY A 74 -0.47 -16.79 -11.45
C GLY A 74 0.62 -16.95 -12.50
N ILE A 75 1.89 -16.78 -12.12
CA ILE A 75 3.05 -16.99 -13.00
C ILE A 75 3.12 -18.47 -13.43
N SER A 76 3.00 -19.39 -12.49
CA SER A 76 3.03 -20.84 -12.77
C SER A 76 1.93 -21.24 -13.76
N LEU A 77 0.71 -20.74 -13.55
CA LEU A 77 -0.42 -20.99 -14.45
C LEU A 77 -0.22 -20.32 -15.80
N CYS A 78 0.41 -19.15 -15.86
CA CYS A 78 0.72 -18.45 -17.10
C CYS A 78 1.70 -19.27 -17.97
N LEU A 79 2.73 -19.85 -17.35
CA LEU A 79 3.72 -20.72 -18.00
C LEU A 79 3.15 -22.11 -18.34
N ALA A 80 2.10 -22.55 -17.66
CA ALA A 80 1.51 -23.86 -17.88
C ALA A 80 0.94 -24.07 -19.32
N PRO A 81 0.89 -25.33 -19.79
CA PRO A 81 0.31 -25.70 -21.08
C PRO A 81 -1.16 -25.28 -21.22
N HIS A 82 -1.62 -25.10 -22.46
CA HIS A 82 -2.98 -24.66 -22.75
C HIS A 82 -4.06 -25.59 -22.16
N THR A 83 -3.80 -26.91 -22.16
CA THR A 83 -4.72 -27.93 -21.63
C THR A 83 -5.01 -27.80 -20.14
N PHE A 84 -4.03 -27.33 -19.35
CA PHE A 84 -4.20 -27.09 -17.92
C PHE A 84 -4.93 -25.77 -17.66
N ARG A 85 -4.63 -24.73 -18.46
CA ARG A 85 -5.32 -23.42 -18.37
C ARG A 85 -6.79 -23.48 -18.80
N SER A 86 -7.10 -24.24 -19.85
CA SER A 86 -8.48 -24.38 -20.34
C SER A 86 -9.41 -25.01 -19.31
N ARG A 87 -8.89 -25.83 -18.38
CA ARG A 87 -9.66 -26.40 -17.26
C ARG A 87 -10.18 -25.33 -16.29
N PHE A 88 -9.46 -24.22 -16.15
CA PHE A 88 -9.84 -23.12 -15.25
C PHE A 88 -10.57 -21.99 -16.00
N HIS A 89 -10.73 -22.08 -17.32
CA HIS A 89 -11.30 -21.03 -18.16
C HIS A 89 -10.59 -19.67 -18.04
N ILE A 90 -9.32 -19.65 -17.62
CA ILE A 90 -8.54 -18.42 -17.42
C ILE A 90 -7.68 -18.12 -18.64
N SER A 91 -7.79 -16.90 -19.17
CA SER A 91 -6.96 -16.46 -20.28
C SER A 91 -5.56 -16.03 -19.83
N ARG A 92 -4.55 -16.21 -20.70
CA ARG A 92 -3.18 -15.70 -20.43
C ARG A 92 -3.17 -14.19 -20.23
N ARG A 93 -4.04 -13.48 -20.94
CA ARG A 93 -4.17 -12.03 -20.84
C ARG A 93 -4.66 -11.61 -19.45
N GLU A 94 -5.67 -12.28 -18.91
CA GLU A 94 -6.15 -12.01 -17.54
C GLU A 94 -5.05 -12.25 -16.50
N LEU A 95 -4.31 -13.36 -16.61
CA LEU A 95 -3.19 -13.64 -15.71
C LEU A 95 -2.11 -12.56 -15.78
N LEU A 96 -1.73 -12.14 -16.99
CA LEU A 96 -0.75 -11.07 -17.17
C LEU A 96 -1.21 -9.75 -16.57
N VAL A 97 -2.50 -9.41 -16.66
CA VAL A 97 -3.06 -8.21 -16.03
C VAL A 97 -2.99 -8.30 -14.50
N VAL A 98 -3.33 -9.45 -13.91
CA VAL A 98 -3.21 -9.66 -12.46
C VAL A 98 -1.76 -9.56 -12.00
N ILE A 99 -0.84 -10.26 -12.67
CA ILE A 99 0.60 -10.23 -12.35
C ILE A 99 1.14 -8.81 -12.48
N ALA A 100 0.82 -8.11 -13.58
CA ALA A 100 1.23 -6.74 -13.78
C ALA A 100 0.73 -5.84 -12.65
N THR A 101 -0.56 -5.95 -12.27
CA THR A 101 -1.15 -5.17 -11.17
C THR A 101 -0.45 -5.43 -9.84
N LEU A 102 -0.22 -6.71 -9.50
CA LEU A 102 0.47 -7.10 -8.26
C LEU A 102 1.92 -6.61 -8.20
N ALA A 103 2.58 -6.43 -9.35
CA ALA A 103 3.92 -5.88 -9.42
C ALA A 103 3.91 -4.34 -9.41
N THR A 104 3.07 -3.70 -10.22
CA THR A 104 3.07 -2.25 -10.40
C THR A 104 2.57 -1.52 -9.17
N ALA A 105 1.56 -2.04 -8.46
CA ALA A 105 1.01 -1.38 -7.27
C ALA A 105 2.06 -1.15 -6.17
N PRO A 106 2.76 -2.18 -5.64
CA PRO A 106 3.80 -1.98 -4.63
C PRO A 106 5.02 -1.22 -5.16
N ALA A 107 5.35 -1.36 -6.45
CA ALA A 107 6.44 -0.58 -7.05
C ALA A 107 6.13 0.92 -7.07
N LEU A 108 4.91 1.30 -7.44
CA LEU A 108 4.45 2.70 -7.39
C LEU A 108 4.44 3.22 -5.96
N VAL A 109 3.98 2.44 -4.98
CA VAL A 109 4.02 2.85 -3.57
C VAL A 109 5.45 3.03 -3.08
N ALA A 110 6.37 2.14 -3.43
CA ALA A 110 7.77 2.24 -3.06
C ALA A 110 8.45 3.47 -3.69
N LEU A 111 8.19 3.73 -4.98
CA LEU A 111 8.70 4.90 -5.69
C LEU A 111 8.13 6.19 -5.10
N SER A 112 6.82 6.22 -4.82
CA SER A 112 6.18 7.34 -4.15
C SER A 112 6.86 7.59 -2.81
N LYS A 113 7.04 6.59 -1.95
CA LYS A 113 7.75 6.76 -0.67
C LYS A 113 9.21 7.19 -0.79
N ALA A 114 9.90 6.81 -1.87
CA ALA A 114 11.29 7.22 -2.10
C ALA A 114 11.41 8.67 -2.60
N THR A 115 10.34 9.18 -3.22
CA THR A 115 10.30 10.53 -3.81
C THR A 115 9.58 11.54 -2.92
N THR A 116 8.60 11.07 -2.15
CA THR A 116 7.91 11.85 -1.13
C THR A 116 8.68 11.74 0.18
N ASN A 117 8.88 12.84 0.89
CA ASN A 117 9.55 12.81 2.20
C ASN A 117 8.56 12.40 3.31
N VAL A 118 7.68 11.43 3.05
CA VAL A 118 6.62 11.01 3.97
C VAL A 118 7.04 9.72 4.67
N PHE A 119 7.23 9.80 5.99
CA PHE A 119 7.66 8.69 6.82
C PHE A 119 6.49 7.89 7.39
N CYS A 120 6.74 6.63 7.75
CA CYS A 120 5.73 5.79 8.37
C CYS A 120 5.48 6.23 9.83
N PRO A 121 4.28 5.97 10.39
CA PRO A 121 3.92 6.39 11.75
C PRO A 121 4.96 6.04 12.81
N TYR A 122 5.44 4.80 12.84
CA TYR A 122 6.42 4.36 13.85
C TYR A 122 7.77 5.10 13.77
N GLU A 123 8.06 5.78 12.65
CA GLU A 123 9.30 6.52 12.42
C GLU A 123 9.17 7.99 12.83
N LEU A 124 7.96 8.45 13.16
CA LEU A 124 7.71 9.84 13.54
C LEU A 124 8.08 10.09 15.00
N THR A 125 8.66 11.26 15.29
CA THR A 125 8.99 11.70 16.65
C THR A 125 7.78 11.70 17.59
N ARG A 126 6.57 11.90 17.06
CA ARG A 126 5.30 11.80 17.81
C ARG A 126 5.08 10.41 18.43
N TYR A 127 5.62 9.36 17.81
CA TYR A 127 5.43 7.96 18.19
C TYR A 127 6.74 7.28 18.61
N ASP A 128 7.69 8.05 19.17
CA ASP A 128 9.02 7.60 19.63
C ASP A 128 10.00 7.24 18.48
N GLY A 129 9.73 7.76 17.27
CA GLY A 129 10.63 7.69 16.13
C GLY A 129 11.59 8.88 16.01
N SER A 130 12.23 9.04 14.85
CA SER A 130 13.30 10.03 14.63
C SER A 130 12.94 11.16 13.68
N TYR A 131 11.83 11.08 12.95
CA TYR A 131 11.49 12.04 11.90
C TYR A 131 10.31 12.94 12.26
N ALA A 132 10.38 14.21 11.89
CA ALA A 132 9.26 15.12 12.04
C ALA A 132 8.16 14.76 11.04
N TYR A 133 6.90 14.85 11.47
CA TYR A 133 5.75 14.70 10.59
C TYR A 133 5.67 15.88 9.62
N LYS A 134 5.47 15.56 8.34
CA LYS A 134 5.25 16.53 7.25
C LYS A 134 4.18 15.98 6.32
N LYS A 135 3.34 16.87 5.79
CA LYS A 135 2.36 16.58 4.74
C LYS A 135 3.03 16.38 3.39
N VAL A 136 2.28 15.92 2.38
CA VAL A 136 2.86 15.54 1.09
C VAL A 136 3.40 16.76 0.34
N CYS A 137 2.70 17.90 0.43
CA CYS A 137 3.12 19.14 -0.20
C CYS A 137 4.03 20.00 0.69
N GLU A 138 4.38 19.54 1.90
CA GLU A 138 5.30 20.23 2.79
C GLU A 138 6.76 19.83 2.52
N THR A 139 7.63 20.84 2.48
CA THR A 139 9.08 20.62 2.37
C THR A 139 9.74 20.64 3.73
N TYR A 140 10.76 19.80 3.91
CA TYR A 140 11.65 19.91 5.07
C TYR A 140 12.48 21.19 4.97
N GLY A 141 12.68 21.87 6.11
CA GLY A 141 13.64 22.96 6.18
C GLY A 141 15.08 22.47 5.91
N PRO A 142 16.02 23.40 5.60
CA PRO A 142 17.41 23.06 5.26
C PRO A 142 18.14 22.18 6.29
N ASN A 143 17.75 22.27 7.57
CA ASN A 143 18.36 21.53 8.68
C ASN A 143 17.44 20.43 9.26
N GLU A 144 16.25 20.22 8.68
CA GLU A 144 15.26 19.25 9.18
C GLU A 144 15.23 17.95 8.37
N ARG A 145 15.77 17.96 7.15
CA ARG A 145 15.78 16.77 6.30
C ARG A 145 16.82 15.80 6.84
N PRO A 146 16.43 14.55 7.20
CA PRO A 146 17.42 13.56 7.59
C PRO A 146 18.36 13.29 6.42
N MET A 147 19.66 13.23 6.71
CA MET A 147 20.67 12.82 5.73
C MET A 147 20.38 11.37 5.36
N ASN A 148 20.01 11.12 4.10
CA ASN A 148 20.01 9.77 3.54
C ASN A 148 21.44 9.24 3.43
#